data_AF-A0A5B0DW93-F1
#
_entry.id   AF-A0A5B0DW93-F1
#
_cell.length_a   1.000
_cell.length_b   1.000
_cell.length_c   1.000
_cell.angle_alpha   90.00
_cell.angle_beta   90.00
_cell.angle_gamma   90.00
#
_symmetry.space_group_name_H-M   'P 1'
#
loop_
_entity.id
_entity.type
_entity.pdbx_description
1 polymer ?
#
loop_
_entity_poly.entity_id
_entity_poly.type
_entity_poly.pdbx_seq_one_letter_code
_entity_poly.pdbx_strand_id
1 'polypeptide(L)' 'MLNSEGHQKIKDLRLTVFAEKFLELTNDEANDKLLPEQVFMQAVHHSLDSRRSNKVDKLIKQARFPLPGASIAELH' A
#
# COMPACT_ATOMS: atom_id res chain seq x y z
N MET A 1 16.52 12.04 -7.28
CA MET A 1 16.28 10.61 -6.98
C MET A 1 16.80 10.30 -5.59
N LEU A 2 16.17 9.36 -4.87
CA LEU A 2 16.61 8.92 -3.55
C LEU A 2 17.98 8.26 -3.65
N ASN A 3 18.92 8.62 -2.78
CA ASN A 3 20.23 7.99 -2.70
C ASN A 3 20.15 6.70 -1.85
N SER A 4 21.22 5.90 -1.84
CA SER A 4 21.27 4.63 -1.09
C SER A 4 20.95 4.80 0.40
N GLU A 5 21.41 5.88 1.02
CA GLU A 5 21.10 6.22 2.42
C GLU A 5 19.61 6.50 2.64
N GLY A 6 18.97 7.25 1.74
CA GLY A 6 17.53 7.52 1.77
C GLY A 6 16.70 6.25 1.63
N HIS A 7 17.10 5.33 0.75
CA HIS A 7 16.44 4.03 0.61
C HIS A 7 16.52 3.20 1.90
N GLN A 8 17.65 3.24 2.61
CA GLN A 8 17.79 2.52 3.88
C GLN A 8 16.86 3.10 4.96
N LYS A 9 16.82 4.43 5.11
CA LYS A 9 15.91 5.11 6.06
C LYS A 9 14.44 4.77 5.80
N ILE A 10 14.02 4.71 4.53
CA ILE A 10 12.65 4.34 4.14
C ILE A 10 12.33 2.90 4.55
N LYS A 11 13.29 1.98 4.35
CA LYS A 11 13.14 0.57 4.76
C LYS A 11 13.03 0.44 6.28
N ASP A 12 13.89 1.12 7.02
CA ASP A 12 13.93 1.07 8.49
C ASP A 12 12.60 1.57 9.09
N LEU A 13 12.00 2.60 8.51
CA LEU A 13 10.68 3.13 8.90
C LEU A 13 9.49 2.34 8.32
N ARG A 14 9.74 1.31 7.50
CA ARG A 14 8.72 0.51 6.81
C ARG A 14 7.77 1.36 5.96
N LEU A 15 8.34 2.37 5.30
CA LEU A 15 7.64 3.34 4.45
C LEU A 15 7.79 3.04 2.96
N THR A 16 8.29 1.87 2.57
CA THR A 16 8.54 1.53 1.16
C THR A 16 7.31 1.71 0.27
N VAL A 17 6.19 1.07 0.62
CA VAL A 17 4.92 1.19 -0.12
C VAL A 17 4.40 2.63 -0.15
N PHE A 18 4.58 3.35 0.95
CA PHE A 18 4.20 4.76 1.03
C PHE A 18 5.04 5.62 0.09
N ALA A 19 6.36 5.47 0.13
CA ALA A 19 7.29 6.26 -0.67
C ALA A 19 7.09 5.99 -2.16
N GLU A 20 6.88 4.73 -2.55
CA GLU A 20 6.56 4.34 -3.93
C GLU A 20 5.28 5.04 -4.40
N LYS A 21 4.19 4.92 -3.63
CA LYS A 21 2.91 5.52 -4.03
C LYS A 21 2.94 7.04 -3.99
N PHE A 22 3.62 7.64 -3.01
CA PHE A 22 3.74 9.08 -2.90
C PHE A 22 4.51 9.66 -4.10
N LEU A 23 5.65 9.05 -4.46
CA LEU A 23 6.41 9.47 -5.63
C LEU A 23 5.62 9.31 -6.93
N GLU A 24 4.86 8.22 -7.08
CA GLU A 24 3.93 8.03 -8.20
C GLU A 24 2.92 9.17 -8.28
N LEU A 25 2.22 9.45 -7.18
CA LEU A 25 1.18 10.50 -7.15
C LEU A 25 1.74 11.90 -7.37
N THR A 26 2.95 12.20 -6.89
CA THR A 26 3.59 13.51 -7.12
C THR A 26 4.05 13.73 -8.56
N ASN A 27 4.24 12.67 -9.35
CA ASN A 27 4.63 12.77 -10.75
C ASN A 27 3.44 12.67 -11.72
N ASP A 28 2.22 12.51 -11.18
CA ASP A 28 1.00 12.38 -11.98
C ASP A 28 0.36 13.74 -12.18
N GLU A 29 0.32 14.20 -13.43
CA GLU A 29 -0.28 15.49 -13.85
C GLU A 29 -1.75 15.60 -13.43
N ALA A 30 -2.47 14.48 -13.24
CA ALA A 30 -3.84 14.49 -12.72
C ALA A 30 -3.93 15.08 -11.29
N ASN A 31 -2.84 15.05 -10.54
CA ASN A 31 -2.75 15.54 -9.17
C ASN A 31 -2.23 16.97 -9.06
N ASP A 32 -1.92 17.66 -10.17
CA ASP A 32 -1.41 19.04 -10.16
C ASP A 32 -2.37 20.05 -9.52
N LYS A 33 -3.66 19.73 -9.48
CA LYS A 33 -4.72 20.56 -8.87
C LYS A 33 -4.95 20.25 -7.39
N LEU A 34 -4.35 19.18 -6.88
CA LEU A 34 -4.49 18.78 -5.49
C LEU A 34 -3.50 19.53 -4.62
N LEU A 35 -3.90 19.77 -3.38
CA LEU A 35 -2.99 20.27 -2.37
C LEU A 35 -1.96 19.17 -2.01
N PRO A 36 -0.71 19.53 -1.70
CA PRO A 36 0.31 18.56 -1.29
C PRO A 36 -0.14 17.64 -0.15
N GLU A 37 -0.92 18.16 0.81
CA GLU A 37 -1.50 17.39 1.92
C GLU A 37 -2.51 16.35 1.44
N GLN A 38 -3.27 16.64 0.39
CA GLN A 38 -4.22 15.69 -0.20
C GLN A 38 -3.47 14.54 -0.87
N VAL A 39 -2.43 14.85 -1.64
CA VAL A 39 -1.55 13.84 -2.28
C VAL A 39 -0.87 12.97 -1.22
N PHE A 40 -0.38 13.58 -0.15
CA PHE A 40 0.19 12.87 0.99
C PHE A 40 -0.82 11.92 1.63
N MET A 41 -2.02 12.40 1.95
CA MET A 41 -3.05 11.57 2.58
C MET A 41 -3.53 10.44 1.67
N GLN A 42 -3.59 10.63 0.36
CA GLN A 42 -3.87 9.56 -0.60
C GLN A 42 -2.82 8.44 -0.51
N ALA A 43 -1.52 8.79 -0.48
CA ALA A 43 -0.46 7.80 -0.29
C ALA A 43 -0.55 7.10 1.08
N VAL A 44 -0.94 7.82 2.15
CA VAL A 44 -1.18 7.24 3.48
C VAL A 44 -2.33 6.22 3.43
N HIS A 45 -3.46 6.58 2.82
CA HIS A 45 -4.61 5.69 2.68
C HIS A 45 -4.24 4.42 1.93
N HIS A 46 -3.59 4.55 0.77
CA HIS A 46 -3.13 3.42 -0.02
C HIS A 46 -2.22 2.48 0.81
N SER A 47 -1.27 3.06 1.55
CA SER A 47 -0.34 2.29 2.38
C SER A 47 -1.04 1.54 3.51
N LEU A 48 -2.05 2.16 4.12
CA LEU A 48 -2.84 1.53 5.17
C LEU A 48 -3.66 0.36 4.62
N ASP A 49 -4.28 0.54 3.46
CA ASP A 49 -5.09 -0.50 2.82
C ASP A 49 -4.25 -1.68 2.36
N SER A 50 -3.07 -1.42 1.78
CA SER A 50 -2.10 -2.47 1.45
C SER A 50 -1.67 -3.27 2.70
N ARG A 51 -1.42 -2.59 3.83
CA ARG A 51 -1.10 -3.27 5.10
C ARG A 51 -2.26 -4.13 5.61
N ARG A 52 -3.50 -3.66 5.47
CA ARG A 52 -4.70 -4.41 5.87
C ARG A 52 -4.89 -5.65 5.00
N SER A 53 -4.80 -5.50 3.67
CA SER A 53 -4.88 -6.62 2.72
C SER A 53 -3.82 -7.69 3.01
N ASN A 54 -2.55 -7.29 3.14
CA ASN A 54 -1.47 -8.21 3.49
C ASN A 54 -1.69 -8.96 4.83
N LYS A 55 -2.29 -8.28 5.81
CA LYS A 55 -2.65 -8.91 7.10
C LYS A 55 -3.75 -9.95 6.92
N VAL A 56 -4.78 -9.63 6.14
CA VAL A 56 -5.87 -10.57 5.82
C VAL A 56 -5.32 -11.80 5.10
N ASP A 57 -4.50 -11.61 4.07
CA ASP A 57 -3.88 -12.72 3.33
C ASP A 57 -3.03 -13.62 4.22
N LYS A 58 -2.29 -13.02 5.16
CA LYS A 58 -1.51 -13.77 6.14
C LYS A 58 -2.43 -14.61 7.05
N LEU A 59 -3.53 -14.04 7.52
CA LEU A 59 -4.49 -14.75 8.38
C LEU A 59 -5.16 -15.90 7.63
N ILE A 60 -5.56 -15.70 6.36
CA ILE A 60 -6.13 -16.74 5.50
C ILE A 60 -5.13 -17.90 5.34
N LYS A 61 -3.86 -17.60 5.02
CA LYS A 61 -2.80 -18.62 4.91
C LYS A 61 -2.56 -19.36 6.22
N GLN A 62 -2.59 -18.66 7.36
CA GLN A 62 -2.41 -19.26 8.68
C GLN A 62 -3.58 -20.16 9.10
N ALA A 63 -4.80 -19.82 8.70
CA ALA A 63 -6.01 -20.58 9.04
C ALA A 63 -6.08 -21.96 8.36
N ARG A 64 -5.27 -22.20 7.31
CA ARG A 64 -5.24 -23.48 6.56
C ARG A 64 -6.63 -23.95 6.14
N PHE A 65 -7.45 -23.02 5.65
CA PHE A 65 -8.80 -23.34 5.20
C PHE A 65 -8.77 -24.46 4.15
N PRO A 66 -9.69 -25.44 4.20
CA PRO A 66 -9.78 -26.52 3.21
C PRO A 66 -9.93 -25.99 1.77
N LEU A 67 -10.59 -24.84 1.60
CA LEU A 67 -10.75 -24.11 0.34
C LEU A 67 -10.29 -22.66 0.53
N PRO A 68 -8.99 -22.34 0.34
CA PRO A 68 -8.43 -21.03 0.68
C PRO A 68 -8.92 -19.89 -0.24
N GLY A 69 -9.42 -20.22 -1.43
CA GLY A 69 -9.97 -19.27 -2.40
C GLY A 69 -11.49 -19.14 -2.37
N ALA A 70 -12.17 -19.92 -1.51
CA ALA A 70 -13.62 -19.89 -1.45
C ALA A 70 -14.11 -18.50 -1.01
N SER A 71 -14.92 -17.87 -1.85
CA SER A 71 -15.52 -16.57 -1.54
C SER A 71 -17.03 -16.67 -1.54
N ILE A 72 -17.71 -15.80 -0.79
CA ILE A 72 -19.19 -15.75 -0.77
C ILE A 72 -19.76 -15.49 -2.17
N ALA A 73 -18.98 -14.89 -3.08
CA ALA A 73 -19.41 -14.69 -4.47
C ALA A 73 -19.61 -16.01 -5.25
N GLU A 74 -19.05 -17.13 -4.79
CA GLU A 74 -19.21 -18.44 -5.42
C GLU A 74 -20.48 -19.19 -4.95
N LEU A 75 -21.24 -18.63 -3.99
CA LEU A 75 -22.49 -19.21 -3.49
C LEU A 75 -23.73 -18.80 -4.31
N HIS A 76 -23.54 -18.21 -5.49
CA HIS A 76 -24.61 -17.73 -6.38
C HIS A 76 -24.81 -18.63 -7.61
#